data_AF-A0A7W6ACB5-F1
#
_entry.id   AF-A0A7W6ACB5-F1
#
_cell.length_a   1.000
_cell.length_b   1.000
_cell.length_c   1.000
_cell.angle_alpha   90.00
_cell.angle_beta   90.00
_cell.angle_gamma   90.00
#
_symmetry.space_group_name_H-M   'P 1'
#
loop_
_entity.id
_entity.type
_entity.pdbx_description
1 polymer ?
#
loop_
_entity_poly.entity_id
_entity_poly.type
_entity_poly.pdbx_seq_one_letter_code
_entity_poly.pdbx_strand_id
1 'polypeptide(L)'
;MKSDGPTQPAKVEDGRYTDKDGNPTYHVTEGGKKVDWPTMSGYLRYNSNCIVCHGPDGAGSTYAPSLVDALKTDDFSTFSGIVAGGKKDVSSSQNLVMPAFADNKNVMCYLTDIYTYLRGRSDGVIGRGRPAEHEPKSESFKKAENECMG
;
A
#
# COMPACT_ATOMS: atom_id res chain seq x y z
N MET A 1 8.49 -4.69 -20.28
CA MET A 1 7.54 -3.91 -21.11
C MET A 1 6.21 -3.99 -20.38
N LYS A 2 5.67 -2.97 -19.70
CA LYS A 2 5.78 -1.52 -19.84
C LYS A 2 5.96 -0.89 -18.44
N SER A 3 6.88 0.05 -18.31
CA SER A 3 6.84 1.04 -17.24
C SER A 3 6.32 2.33 -17.87
N ASP A 4 5.00 2.48 -17.94
CA ASP A 4 4.30 3.63 -18.55
C ASP A 4 4.40 4.90 -17.67
N GLY A 5 5.58 5.15 -17.10
CA GLY A 5 5.83 6.21 -16.12
C GLY A 5 5.07 6.01 -14.82
N PRO A 6 5.18 6.95 -13.88
CA PRO A 6 4.43 6.90 -12.62
C PRO A 6 2.93 6.98 -12.85
N THR A 7 2.16 6.20 -12.08
CA THR A 7 0.69 6.32 -12.07
C THR A 7 0.28 7.75 -11.76
N GLN A 8 -0.69 8.26 -12.52
CA GLN A 8 -1.28 9.58 -12.30
C GLN A 8 -2.70 9.45 -11.74
N PRO A 9 -3.06 10.21 -10.69
CA PRO A 9 -4.43 10.26 -10.21
C PRO A 9 -5.34 10.88 -11.27
N ALA A 10 -6.48 10.24 -11.53
CA ALA A 10 -7.48 10.69 -12.51
C ALA A 10 -8.75 11.20 -11.85
N LYS A 11 -9.13 10.65 -10.69
CA LYS A 11 -10.31 11.06 -9.92
C LYS A 11 -9.96 11.11 -8.43
N VAL A 12 -10.63 12.01 -7.72
CA VAL A 12 -10.65 12.06 -6.25
C VAL A 12 -12.08 11.97 -5.77
N GLU A 13 -12.34 11.09 -4.81
CA GLU A 13 -13.63 10.92 -4.15
C GLU A 13 -13.36 10.63 -2.67
N ASP A 14 -14.01 11.38 -1.79
CA ASP A 14 -13.85 11.23 -0.34
C ASP A 14 -12.40 11.27 0.17
N GLY A 15 -11.54 12.03 -0.50
CA GLY A 15 -10.11 12.17 -0.14
C GLY A 15 -9.25 10.96 -0.52
N ARG A 16 -9.78 10.05 -1.35
CA ARG A 16 -9.04 8.93 -1.95
C ARG A 16 -8.94 9.15 -3.45
N TYR A 17 -7.78 8.82 -4.01
CA TYR A 17 -7.50 8.97 -5.42
C TYR A 17 -7.61 7.63 -6.14
N THR A 18 -8.12 7.65 -7.37
CA THR A 18 -8.08 6.51 -8.28
C THR A 18 -7.40 6.89 -9.60
N ASP A 19 -6.74 5.93 -10.22
CA ASP A 19 -6.20 6.08 -11.57
C ASP A 19 -7.32 5.99 -12.62
N LYS A 20 -6.93 6.11 -13.90
CA LYS A 20 -7.85 6.05 -15.06
C LYS A 20 -8.59 4.72 -15.18
N ASP A 21 -8.07 3.65 -14.59
CA ASP A 21 -8.62 2.31 -14.63
C ASP A 21 -9.47 2.01 -13.38
N GLY A 22 -9.61 2.99 -12.49
CA GLY A 22 -10.39 2.88 -11.26
C GLY A 22 -9.65 2.23 -10.10
N ASN A 23 -8.37 1.90 -10.25
CA ASN A 23 -7.59 1.35 -9.15
C ASN A 23 -7.22 2.45 -8.16
N PRO A 24 -7.16 2.16 -6.85
CA PRO A 24 -6.66 3.11 -5.88
C PRO A 24 -5.24 3.57 -6.23
N THR A 25 -4.95 4.85 -6.05
CA THR A 25 -3.61 5.39 -6.29
C THR A 25 -3.26 6.47 -5.28
N TYR A 26 -1.98 6.82 -5.23
CA TYR A 26 -1.46 7.94 -4.47
C TYR A 26 -1.71 9.26 -5.21
N HIS A 27 -1.60 10.37 -4.48
CA HIS A 27 -1.36 11.70 -5.03
C HIS A 27 -0.10 12.27 -4.39
N VAL A 28 0.89 12.57 -5.23
CA VAL A 28 2.22 13.00 -4.81
C VAL A 28 2.53 14.33 -5.48
N THR A 29 2.91 15.32 -4.68
CA THR A 29 3.24 16.67 -5.13
C THR A 29 4.64 17.06 -4.66
N GLU A 30 5.13 18.21 -5.14
CA GLU A 30 6.42 18.78 -4.72
C GLU A 30 7.61 17.84 -4.92
N GLY A 31 7.57 17.02 -5.98
CA GLY A 31 8.67 16.11 -6.33
C GLY A 31 8.86 14.97 -5.32
N GLY A 32 7.79 14.45 -4.72
CA GLY A 32 7.86 13.33 -3.78
C GLY A 32 7.84 13.72 -2.31
N LYS A 33 7.85 15.02 -1.99
CA LYS A 33 7.92 15.51 -0.60
C LYS A 33 6.58 15.44 0.12
N LYS A 34 5.50 15.69 -0.61
CA LYS A 34 4.14 15.78 -0.06
C LYS A 34 3.25 14.74 -0.69
N VAL A 35 2.65 13.90 0.16
CA VAL A 35 1.75 12.81 -0.25
C VAL A 35 0.32 13.07 0.22
N ASP A 36 -0.67 12.41 -0.37
CA ASP A 36 -2.02 12.39 0.17
C ASP A 36 -2.09 11.69 1.54
N TRP A 37 -3.11 12.03 2.32
CA TRP A 37 -3.29 11.43 3.64
C TRP A 37 -3.39 9.89 3.60
N PRO A 38 -4.17 9.26 2.70
CA PRO A 38 -4.20 7.80 2.57
C PRO A 38 -2.81 7.18 2.36
N THR A 39 -1.96 7.77 1.52
CA THR A 39 -0.57 7.31 1.34
C THR A 39 0.25 7.41 2.63
N MET A 40 0.11 8.50 3.38
CA MET A 40 0.77 8.64 4.70
C MET A 40 0.25 7.63 5.72
N SER A 41 -1.07 7.41 5.75
CA SER A 41 -1.71 6.34 6.54
C SER A 41 -1.14 4.97 6.16
N GLY A 42 -1.01 4.70 4.86
CA GLY A 42 -0.42 3.48 4.31
C GLY A 42 0.98 3.21 4.82
N TYR A 43 1.85 4.24 4.82
CA TYR A 43 3.17 4.14 5.43
C TYR A 43 3.09 3.69 6.90
N LEU A 44 2.22 4.31 7.70
CA LEU A 44 2.09 3.97 9.13
C LEU A 44 1.62 2.52 9.31
N ARG A 45 0.58 2.11 8.58
CA ARG A 45 -0.02 0.76 8.68
C ARG A 45 0.91 -0.32 8.17
N TYR A 46 1.67 -0.03 7.12
CA TYR A 46 2.75 -0.88 6.64
C TYR A 46 3.82 -1.10 7.72
N ASN A 47 4.27 -0.03 8.37
CA ASN A 47 5.27 -0.11 9.45
C ASN A 47 4.73 -0.82 10.71
N SER A 48 3.42 -0.84 10.93
CA SER A 48 2.85 -1.58 12.07
C SER A 48 2.63 -3.06 11.79
N ASN A 49 2.29 -3.44 10.55
CA ASN A 49 1.78 -4.78 10.26
C ASN A 49 2.61 -5.60 9.28
N CYS A 50 3.40 -4.96 8.42
CA CYS A 50 4.02 -5.61 7.25
C CYS A 50 5.56 -5.60 7.30
N ILE A 51 6.15 -4.54 7.87
CA ILE A 51 7.61 -4.31 7.89
C ILE A 51 8.40 -5.46 8.51
N VAL A 52 7.85 -6.12 9.53
CA VAL A 52 8.54 -7.20 10.26
C VAL A 52 9.00 -8.34 9.34
N CYS A 53 8.23 -8.60 8.28
CA CYS A 53 8.56 -9.61 7.28
C CYS A 53 9.10 -8.97 6.00
N HIS A 54 8.44 -7.94 5.49
CA HIS A 54 8.74 -7.36 4.18
C HIS A 54 9.83 -6.28 4.19
N GLY A 55 10.50 -6.09 5.33
CA GLY A 55 11.65 -5.21 5.49
C GLY A 55 11.30 -3.72 5.41
N PRO A 56 12.24 -2.81 5.71
CA PRO A 56 12.00 -1.38 5.60
C PRO A 56 11.57 -0.98 4.18
N ASP A 57 10.63 -0.04 4.10
CA ASP A 57 10.16 0.55 2.83
C ASP A 57 9.52 -0.43 1.83
N GLY A 58 9.22 -1.68 2.20
CA GLY A 58 8.69 -2.69 1.27
C GLY A 58 9.76 -3.39 0.44
N ALA A 59 11.04 -3.19 0.75
CA ALA A 59 12.17 -3.68 -0.05
C ALA A 59 12.42 -5.20 0.06
N GLY A 60 11.68 -5.90 0.91
CA GLY A 60 11.87 -7.32 1.19
C GLY A 60 12.91 -7.58 2.27
N SER A 61 13.02 -8.85 2.65
CA SER A 61 14.00 -9.34 3.59
C SER A 61 14.42 -10.76 3.21
N THR A 62 15.28 -11.38 4.02
CA THR A 62 15.58 -12.82 3.90
C THR A 62 14.37 -13.71 4.20
N TYR A 63 13.31 -13.17 4.80
CA TYR A 63 12.11 -13.91 5.20
C TYR A 63 10.94 -13.74 4.22
N ALA A 64 10.77 -12.57 3.60
CA ALA A 64 9.64 -12.30 2.70
C ALA A 64 10.05 -11.41 1.51
N PRO A 65 9.35 -11.52 0.36
CA PRO A 65 9.74 -10.83 -0.87
C PRO A 65 9.54 -9.30 -0.78
N SER A 66 10.17 -8.60 -1.72
CA SER A 66 9.97 -7.17 -1.99
C SER A 66 8.55 -6.91 -2.48
N LEU A 67 7.77 -6.14 -1.71
CA LEU A 67 6.43 -5.72 -2.13
C LEU A 67 6.50 -4.62 -3.18
N VAL A 68 7.56 -3.82 -3.14
CA VAL A 68 7.83 -2.78 -4.15
C VAL A 68 8.05 -3.41 -5.52
N ASP A 69 8.73 -4.56 -5.59
CA ASP A 69 8.89 -5.27 -6.87
C ASP A 69 7.63 -6.04 -7.28
N ALA A 70 6.90 -6.64 -6.32
CA ALA A 70 5.66 -7.35 -6.62
C ALA A 70 4.60 -6.44 -7.27
N LEU A 71 4.44 -5.21 -6.76
CA LEU A 71 3.48 -4.24 -7.29
C LEU A 71 3.87 -3.63 -8.66
N LYS A 72 4.96 -4.07 -9.28
CA LYS A 72 5.22 -3.77 -10.70
C LYS A 72 4.33 -4.60 -11.63
N THR A 73 3.80 -5.72 -11.13
CA THR A 73 2.96 -6.65 -11.89
C THR A 73 1.60 -6.89 -11.23
N ASP A 74 1.56 -6.89 -9.91
CA ASP A 74 0.36 -7.21 -9.16
C ASP A 74 -0.56 -5.97 -9.07
N ASP A 75 -1.84 -6.17 -9.41
CA ASP A 75 -2.87 -5.16 -9.26
C ASP A 75 -3.48 -5.14 -7.85
N PHE A 76 -4.36 -4.17 -7.60
CA PHE A 76 -5.02 -4.04 -6.29
C PHE A 76 -5.84 -5.28 -5.90
N SER A 77 -6.47 -5.94 -6.87
CA SER A 77 -7.26 -7.16 -6.62
C SER A 77 -6.38 -8.30 -6.13
N THR A 78 -5.26 -8.53 -6.82
CA THR A 78 -4.25 -9.55 -6.48
C THR A 78 -3.66 -9.26 -5.10
N PHE A 79 -3.22 -8.02 -4.88
CA PHE A 79 -2.71 -7.58 -3.58
C PHE A 79 -3.72 -7.83 -2.46
N SER A 80 -4.98 -7.41 -2.67
CA SER A 80 -6.04 -7.53 -1.67
C SER A 80 -6.37 -8.99 -1.36
N GLY A 81 -6.44 -9.84 -2.39
CA GLY A 81 -6.67 -11.28 -2.22
C GLY A 81 -5.57 -11.96 -1.41
N ILE A 82 -4.30 -11.62 -1.68
CA ILE A 82 -3.15 -12.16 -0.94
C ILE A 82 -3.14 -11.66 0.51
N VAL A 83 -3.39 -10.37 0.76
CA VAL A 83 -3.41 -9.84 2.13
C VAL A 83 -4.56 -10.43 2.94
N ALA A 84 -5.76 -10.49 2.36
CA ALA A 84 -6.92 -11.04 3.04
C ALA A 84 -6.77 -12.55 3.29
N GLY A 85 -6.41 -13.33 2.27
CA GLY A 85 -6.36 -14.79 2.31
C GLY A 85 -5.03 -15.41 2.76
N GLY A 86 -3.97 -14.62 2.84
CA GLY A 86 -2.61 -15.11 3.01
C GLY A 86 -2.08 -15.80 1.75
N LYS A 87 -0.82 -16.24 1.80
CA LYS A 87 -0.17 -17.01 0.72
C LYS A 87 0.74 -18.07 1.34
N LYS A 88 0.68 -19.29 0.80
CA LYS A 88 1.62 -20.36 1.14
C LYS A 88 2.34 -20.80 -0.12
N ASP A 89 3.66 -20.80 -0.05
CA ASP A 89 4.54 -21.31 -1.10
C ASP A 89 5.54 -22.25 -0.44
N VAL A 90 5.21 -23.54 -0.48
CA VAL A 90 5.93 -24.59 0.27
C VAL A 90 6.47 -25.60 -0.73
N SER A 91 7.80 -25.71 -0.76
CA SER A 91 8.56 -26.70 -1.52
C SER A 91 9.56 -27.40 -0.61
N SER A 92 10.29 -28.40 -1.13
CA SER A 92 11.39 -29.05 -0.39
C SER A 92 12.52 -28.07 0.00
N SER A 93 12.60 -26.92 -0.67
CA SER A 93 13.66 -25.91 -0.48
C SER A 93 13.18 -24.60 0.14
N GLN A 94 11.87 -24.34 0.19
CA GLN A 94 11.31 -23.07 0.68
C GLN A 94 10.01 -23.30 1.44
N ASN A 95 9.82 -22.58 2.54
CA ASN A 95 8.57 -22.59 3.31
C ASN A 95 8.15 -21.16 3.60
N LEU A 96 7.52 -20.51 2.61
CA LEU A 96 7.04 -19.14 2.72
C LEU A 96 5.56 -19.15 3.10
N VAL A 97 5.24 -18.63 4.28
CA VAL A 97 3.87 -18.51 4.78
C VAL A 97 3.60 -17.05 5.14
N MET A 98 2.79 -16.39 4.31
CA MET A 98 2.18 -15.12 4.64
C MET A 98 0.83 -15.39 5.31
N PRO A 99 0.61 -14.93 6.56
CA PRO A 99 -0.65 -15.12 7.25
C PRO A 99 -1.77 -14.34 6.58
N ALA A 100 -3.01 -14.82 6.76
CA ALA A 100 -4.22 -14.13 6.37
C ALA A 100 -4.50 -12.96 7.33
N PHE A 101 -4.87 -11.79 6.79
CA PHE A 101 -5.22 -10.60 7.57
C PHE A 101 -6.70 -10.23 7.52
N ALA A 102 -7.56 -11.06 6.92
CA ALA A 102 -9.00 -10.77 6.75
C ALA A 102 -9.71 -10.33 8.05
N ASP A 103 -9.34 -10.91 9.19
CA ASP A 103 -9.95 -10.58 10.49
C ASP A 103 -9.25 -9.44 11.24
N ASN A 104 -8.14 -8.93 10.71
CA ASN A 104 -7.38 -7.85 11.34
C ASN A 104 -7.86 -6.48 10.82
N LYS A 105 -8.71 -5.81 11.60
CA LYS A 105 -9.20 -4.45 11.28
C LYS A 105 -8.08 -3.42 11.10
N ASN A 106 -6.96 -3.54 11.81
CA ASN A 106 -5.81 -2.64 11.65
C ASN A 106 -5.11 -2.79 10.29
N VAL A 107 -5.44 -3.83 9.53
CA VAL A 107 -5.02 -4.02 8.14
C VAL A 107 -6.18 -3.77 7.19
N MET A 108 -7.31 -4.46 7.36
CA MET A 108 -8.38 -4.46 6.36
C MET A 108 -9.10 -3.12 6.23
N CYS A 109 -9.25 -2.34 7.31
CA CYS A 109 -9.80 -0.98 7.22
C CYS A 109 -8.88 0.00 6.47
N TYR A 110 -7.61 -0.36 6.30
CA TYR A 110 -6.58 0.48 5.69
C TYR A 110 -5.89 -0.22 4.50
N LEU A 111 -6.49 -1.28 3.95
CA LEU A 111 -5.86 -2.10 2.92
C LEU A 111 -5.50 -1.26 1.69
N THR A 112 -6.44 -0.41 1.27
CA THR A 112 -6.25 0.55 0.20
C THR A 112 -5.11 1.51 0.48
N ASP A 113 -4.98 2.00 1.72
CA ASP A 113 -3.91 2.93 2.12
C ASP A 113 -2.54 2.26 2.01
N ILE A 114 -2.43 1.02 2.51
CA ILE A 114 -1.19 0.24 2.42
C ILE A 114 -0.80 0.04 0.95
N TYR A 115 -1.78 -0.28 0.10
CA TYR A 115 -1.57 -0.40 -1.34
C TYR A 115 -1.11 0.89 -1.98
N THR A 116 -1.75 2.04 -1.74
CA THR A 116 -1.35 3.32 -2.37
C THR A 116 0.08 3.71 -1.99
N TYR A 117 0.46 3.50 -0.73
CA TYR A 117 1.83 3.69 -0.27
C TYR A 117 2.83 2.80 -1.01
N LEU A 118 2.60 1.48 -1.03
CA LEU A 118 3.51 0.54 -1.69
C LEU A 118 3.55 0.75 -3.21
N ARG A 119 2.43 1.15 -3.82
CA ARG A 119 2.36 1.50 -5.23
C ARG A 119 3.22 2.74 -5.53
N GLY A 120 3.17 3.78 -4.69
CA GLY A 120 4.04 4.95 -4.86
C GLY A 120 5.53 4.66 -4.65
N ARG A 121 5.86 3.65 -3.82
CA ARG A 121 7.21 3.10 -3.74
C ARG A 121 7.60 2.37 -5.04
N SER A 122 6.73 1.51 -5.54
CA SER A 122 6.93 0.72 -6.77
C SER A 122 7.18 1.62 -7.98
N ASP A 123 6.38 2.67 -8.11
CA ASP A 123 6.47 3.67 -9.18
C ASP A 123 7.63 4.65 -9.00
N GLY A 124 8.37 4.55 -7.89
CA GLY A 124 9.57 5.34 -7.61
C GLY A 124 9.32 6.81 -7.26
N VAL A 125 8.07 7.23 -7.10
CA VAL A 125 7.71 8.62 -6.75
C VAL A 125 7.76 8.91 -5.25
N ILE A 126 7.77 7.86 -4.41
CA ILE A 126 7.97 7.95 -2.96
C ILE A 126 9.34 7.35 -2.60
N GLY A 127 10.33 8.21 -2.39
CA GLY A 127 11.69 7.82 -1.99
C GLY A 127 11.80 7.39 -0.53
N ARG A 128 12.77 6.51 -0.20
CA ARG A 128 12.88 5.75 1.07
C ARG A 128 12.71 6.59 2.35
N GLY A 129 12.19 5.96 3.40
CA GLY A 129 11.91 6.59 4.70
C GLY A 129 10.50 7.19 4.78
N ARG A 130 10.19 7.82 5.92
CA ARG A 130 8.88 8.43 6.17
C ARG A 130 8.62 9.58 5.17
N PRO A 131 7.44 9.65 4.51
CA PRO A 131 7.02 10.84 3.79
C PRO A 131 7.12 12.09 4.67
N ALA A 132 7.77 13.14 4.17
CA ALA A 132 8.08 14.32 4.97
C ALA A 132 6.81 15.15 5.28
N GLU A 133 5.97 15.33 4.27
CA GLU A 133 4.74 16.10 4.35
C GLU A 133 3.56 15.28 3.84
N HIS A 134 2.38 15.62 4.32
CA HIS A 134 1.14 15.04 3.82
C HIS A 134 0.02 16.06 3.76
N GLU A 135 -0.95 15.82 2.89
CA GLU A 135 -2.23 16.52 2.89
C GLU A 135 -2.99 16.29 4.21
N PRO A 136 -3.85 17.22 4.64
CA PRO A 136 -4.64 17.03 5.86
C PRO A 136 -5.56 15.82 5.76
N LYS A 137 -5.75 15.14 6.89
CA LYS A 137 -6.74 14.07 7.02
C LYS A 137 -8.15 14.62 6.81
N SER A 138 -8.81 14.23 5.71
CA SER A 138 -10.16 14.70 5.37
C SER A 138 -11.21 14.20 6.37
N GLU A 139 -12.33 14.92 6.48
CA GLU A 139 -13.47 14.50 7.31
C GLU A 139 -14.10 13.19 6.80
N SER A 140 -14.16 13.00 5.49
CA SER A 140 -14.63 11.75 4.87
C SER A 140 -13.76 10.56 5.27
N PHE A 141 -12.43 10.73 5.31
CA PHE A 141 -11.52 9.69 5.77
C PHE A 141 -11.77 9.37 7.25
N LYS A 142 -11.89 10.38 8.12
CA LYS A 142 -12.17 10.18 9.56
C LYS A 142 -13.47 9.40 9.77
N LYS A 143 -14.52 9.75 9.02
CA LYS A 143 -15.81 9.05 9.08
C LYS A 143 -15.66 7.58 8.67
N ALA A 144 -15.07 7.31 7.51
CA ALA A 144 -14.87 5.94 7.02
C ALA A 144 -13.98 5.11 7.96
N GLU A 145 -12.96 5.72 8.54
CA GLU A 145 -12.11 5.08 9.54
C GLU A 145 -12.91 4.67 10.78
N ASN A 146 -13.68 5.59 11.36
CA ASN A 146 -14.50 5.31 12.54
C ASN A 146 -15.53 4.22 12.25
N GLU A 147 -16.22 4.28 11.11
CA GLU A 147 -17.22 3.29 10.72
C GLU A 147 -16.63 1.87 10.57
N CYS A 148 -15.40 1.76 10.05
CA CYS A 148 -14.76 0.45 9.90
C CYS A 148 -14.19 -0.08 11.23
N MET A 149 -13.54 0.79 12.00
CA MET A 149 -12.86 0.39 13.23
C MET A 149 -13.85 0.07 14.36
N GLY A 150 -14.97 0.81 14.46
CA GLY A 150 -15.99 0.67 15.50
C GLY A 150 -15.86 1.74 16.57
#